data_AF-A0A0N1ES33-F1
#
_entry.id   AF-A0A0N1ES33-F1
#
_cell.length_a   1.000
_cell.length_b   1.000
_cell.length_c   1.000
_cell.angle_alpha   90.00
_cell.angle_beta   90.00
_cell.angle_gamma   90.00
#
_symmetry.space_group_name_H-M   'P 1'
#
loop_
_entity.id
_entity.type
_entity.pdbx_description
1 polymer ?
#
loop_
_entity_poly.entity_id
_entity_poly.type
_entity_poly.pdbx_seq_one_letter_code
_entity_poly.pdbx_strand_id
1 'polypeptide(L)' 'MSLSKFHHPFEFMERPQLEPEVKRAILASWASDARAVEDRPDLRRPPGASEPIRLVDIMSAMRSLDAREV' A
#
# COMPACT_ATOMS: atom_id res chain seq x y z
N MET A 1 11.60 8.81 10.61
CA MET A 1 11.56 7.72 9.62
C MET A 1 10.97 8.24 8.33
N SER A 2 11.79 8.42 7.29
CA SER A 2 11.28 8.85 5.98
C SER A 2 10.75 7.61 5.27
N LEU A 3 9.45 7.59 4.95
CA LEU A 3 8.88 6.62 4.03
C LEU A 3 9.50 6.93 2.66
N SER A 4 10.59 6.23 2.36
CA SER A 4 11.30 6.28 1.08
C SER A 4 10.30 6.15 -0.07
N LYS A 5 10.57 6.78 -1.22
CA LYS A 5 9.66 6.70 -2.37
C LYS A 5 9.33 5.24 -2.70
N PHE A 6 8.05 4.93 -2.83
CA PHE A 6 7.56 3.61 -3.23
C PHE A 6 6.91 3.73 -4.61
N HIS A 7 7.18 2.76 -5.48
CA HIS A 7 6.51 2.67 -6.78
C HIS A 7 5.39 1.63 -6.74
N HIS A 8 5.54 0.57 -5.92
CA HIS A 8 4.57 -0.51 -5.88
C HIS A 8 4.24 -1.01 -4.45
N PRO A 9 2.98 -1.37 -4.14
CA PRO A 9 2.58 -1.90 -2.83
C PRO A 9 3.31 -3.18 -2.42
N PHE A 10 3.84 -3.93 -3.40
CA PHE A 10 4.54 -5.19 -3.15
C PHE A 10 5.97 -4.97 -2.62
N GLU A 11 6.55 -3.78 -2.79
CA GLU A 11 7.86 -3.44 -2.21
C GLU A 11 7.86 -3.52 -0.68
N PHE A 12 6.70 -3.42 -0.03
CA PHE A 12 6.57 -3.64 1.42
C PHE A 12 6.76 -5.10 1.81
N MET A 13 6.43 -6.04 0.92
CA MET A 13 6.56 -7.47 1.22
C MET A 13 8.03 -7.90 1.33
N GLU A 14 8.92 -7.26 0.57
CA GLU A 14 10.36 -7.55 0.57
C GLU A 14 11.11 -6.93 1.75
N ARG A 15 10.46 -6.10 2.59
CA ARG A 15 11.09 -5.51 3.77
C ARG A 15 10.93 -6.43 4.98
N PRO A 16 12.00 -7.11 5.46
CA PRO A 16 11.92 -7.97 6.63
C PRO A 16 11.86 -7.18 7.94
N GLN A 17 12.17 -5.88 7.95
CA GLN A 17 12.17 -5.05 9.16
C GLN A 17 10.77 -4.57 9.60
N LEU A 18 9.73 -4.87 8.82
CA LEU A 18 8.37 -4.47 9.13
C LEU A 18 7.56 -5.69 9.55
N GLU A 19 6.96 -5.63 10.73
CA GLU A 19 6.00 -6.61 11.19
C GLU A 19 4.80 -6.68 10.24
N PRO A 20 4.18 -7.87 10.05
CA PRO A 20 3.01 -8.03 9.19
C PRO A 20 1.88 -7.04 9.52
N GLU A 21 1.61 -6.81 10.80
CA GLU A 21 0.59 -5.87 11.28
C GLU A 21 0.88 -4.43 10.84
N VAL A 22 2.15 -4.02 10.87
CA VAL A 22 2.60 -2.69 10.41
C VAL A 22 2.43 -2.57 8.90
N LYS A 23 2.77 -3.61 8.14
CA LYS A 23 2.55 -3.65 6.69
C LYS A 23 1.07 -3.52 6.35
N ARG A 24 0.20 -4.23 7.09
CA ARG A 24 -1.26 -4.18 6.94
C ARG A 24 -1.81 -2.78 7.24
N ALA A 25 -1.36 -2.14 8.32
CA ALA A 25 -1.78 -0.79 8.67
C ALA A 25 -1.40 0.24 7.60
N ILE A 26 -0.20 0.12 7.02
CA ILE A 26 0.24 0.98 5.90
C ILE A 26 -0.64 0.76 4.67
N LEU A 27 -0.86 -0.49 4.25
CA LEU A 27 -1.69 -0.82 3.09
C LEU A 27 -3.16 -0.37 3.29
N ALA A 28 -3.70 -0.50 4.50
CA ALA A 28 -5.04 -0.02 4.84
C ALA A 28 -5.12 1.52 4.74
N SER A 29 -4.10 2.23 5.21
CA SER A 29 -4.01 3.69 5.05
C SER A 29 -3.97 4.11 3.58
N TRP A 30 -3.35 3.32 2.72
CA TRP A 30 -3.26 3.59 1.28
C TRP A 30 -4.57 3.32 0.55
N ALA A 31 -5.31 2.29 0.97
CA ALA A 31 -6.62 1.94 0.39
C ALA A 31 -7.71 2.97 0.74
N SER A 32 -7.54 3.74 1.82
CA SER A 32 -8.49 4.75 2.26
C SER A 32 -8.81 5.77 1.17
N ASP A 33 -10.08 6.18 1.09
CA ASP A 33 -10.54 7.24 0.18
C ASP A 33 -9.91 8.60 0.47
N ALA A 34 -9.32 8.79 1.66
CA ALA A 34 -8.44 9.93 1.94
C ALA A 34 -7.24 10.02 0.98
N ARG A 35 -6.92 8.94 0.26
CA ARG A 35 -5.88 8.89 -0.77
C ARG A 35 -6.45 8.82 -2.18
N ALA A 36 -7.77 8.87 -2.38
CA ALA A 36 -8.36 8.83 -3.72
C ALA A 36 -7.88 10.01 -4.57
N VAL A 37 -7.60 9.75 -5.84
CA VAL A 37 -7.30 10.81 -6.82
C VAL A 37 -8.62 11.39 -7.30
N GLU A 38 -8.70 12.72 -7.42
CA GLU A 38 -9.86 13.42 -7.94
C GLU A 38 -10.26 12.86 -9.33
N ASP A 39 -11.55 12.61 -9.52
CA ASP A 39 -12.14 12.00 -10.72
C ASP A 39 -11.62 10.60 -11.11
N ARG A 40 -10.81 9.96 -10.25
CA ARG A 40 -10.19 8.64 -10.50
C ARG A 40 -10.32 7.74 -9.26
N PRO A 41 -11.53 7.22 -8.96
CA PRO A 41 -11.79 6.44 -7.74
C PRO A 41 -11.05 5.09 -7.71
N ASP A 42 -10.53 4.63 -8.85
CA ASP A 42 -9.66 3.45 -9.00
C ASP A 42 -8.22 3.69 -8.53
N LEU A 43 -7.79 4.96 -8.43
CA LEU A 43 -6.42 5.35 -8.10
C LEU A 43 -6.32 5.89 -6.68
N ARG A 44 -5.18 5.61 -6.05
CA ARG A 44 -4.78 6.13 -4.76
C ARG A 44 -3.44 6.85 -4.91
N ARG A 45 -3.24 7.95 -4.19
CA ARG A 45 -1.97 8.67 -4.12
C ARG A 45 -1.42 8.66 -2.69
N PRO A 46 -0.78 7.55 -2.28
CA PRO A 46 -0.17 7.46 -0.96
C PRO A 46 0.94 8.49 -0.75
N PRO A 47 1.18 8.90 0.50
CA PRO A 47 2.30 9.77 0.82
C PRO A 47 3.62 9.08 0.45
N GLY A 48 4.44 9.76 -0.35
CA GLY A 48 5.73 9.23 -0.82
C GLY A 48 5.65 8.36 -2.09
N ALA A 49 4.47 8.07 -2.62
CA ALA A 49 4.36 7.40 -3.92
C ALA A 49 4.78 8.35 -5.05
N SER A 50 5.67 7.90 -5.93
CA SER A 50 6.07 8.71 -7.10
C SER A 50 4.93 8.86 -8.12
N GLU A 51 4.04 7.87 -8.17
CA GLU A 51 2.89 7.81 -9.08
C GLU A 51 1.62 7.32 -8.36
N PRO A 52 0.42 7.62 -8.89
CA PRO A 52 -0.81 7.02 -8.40
C PRO A 52 -0.78 5.49 -8.53
N ILE A 53 -1.20 4.81 -7.47
CA ILE A 53 -1.24 3.36 -7.39
C ILE A 53 -2.70 2.92 -7.52
N ARG A 54 -2.97 1.82 -8.23
CA ARG A 54 -4.34 1.31 -8.33
C ARG A 54 -4.78 0.68 -7.02
N LEU A 55 -6.03 0.93 -6.62
CA LEU A 55 -6.63 0.33 -5.44
C LEU A 55 -6.59 -1.20 -5.48
N VAL A 56 -6.78 -1.79 -6.67
CA VAL A 56 -6.70 -3.25 -6.88
C VAL A 56 -5.33 -3.82 -6.53
N ASP A 57 -4.25 -3.07 -6.79
CA ASP A 57 -2.88 -3.52 -6.49
C ASP A 57 -2.62 -3.48 -4.98
N ILE A 58 -3.13 -2.44 -4.30
CA ILE A 58 -3.08 -2.32 -2.83
C ILE A 58 -3.84 -3.46 -2.17
N MET A 59 -5.07 -3.73 -2.63
CA MET A 59 -5.89 -4.83 -2.13
C MET A 59 -5.26 -6.21 -2.41
N SER A 60 -4.58 -6.36 -3.55
CA SER A 60 -3.86 -7.60 -3.87
C SER A 60 -2.66 -7.81 -2.96
N ALA A 61 -1.88 -6.76 -2.67
CA ALA A 61 -0.79 -6.84 -1.71
C ALA A 61 -1.29 -7.18 -0.30
N MET A 62 -2.42 -6.61 0.13
CA MET A 62 -3.04 -6.93 1.42
C MET A 62 -3.46 -8.40 1.49
N ARG A 63 -4.13 -8.93 0.46
CA ARG A 63 -4.47 -10.37 0.39
C ARG A 63 -3.24 -11.27 0.41
N SER A 64 -2.17 -10.90 -0.31
CA SER A 64 -0.92 -11.66 -0.30
C SER A 64 -0.22 -11.62 1.06
N LEU A 65 -0.37 -10.54 1.81
CA LEU A 65 0.14 -10.44 3.18
C LEU A 65 -0.67 -11.34 4.12
N ASP A 66 -2.01 -11.23 4.09
CA ASP A 66 -2.90 -12.04 4.92
C ASP A 66 -2.69 -13.54 4.68
N ALA A 67 -2.49 -13.96 3.42
CA ALA A 67 -2.26 -15.35 3.07
C ALA A 67 -0.92 -15.92 3.57
N ARG A 68 0.03 -15.07 3.99
CA ARG A 68 1.34 -15.47 4.55
C ARG A 68 1.35 -15.55 6.06
N GLU A 69 0.32 -15.03 6.73
CA GLU A 69 0.11 -15.13 8.18
C GLU A 69 -0.68 -16.38 8.58
N VAL A 70 -1.10 -17.21 7.61
CA VAL A 70 -1.82 -18.49 7.82
C VAL A 70 -0.87 -19.68 7.92
#